data_AF-A0A2V1BAH6-F1
#
_entry.id   AF-A0A2V1BAH6-F1
#
_cell.length_a   1.000
_cell.length_b   1.000
_cell.length_c   1.000
_cell.angle_alpha   90.00
_cell.angle_beta   90.00
_cell.angle_gamma   90.00
#
_symmetry.space_group_name_H-M   'P 1'
#
loop_
_entity.id
_entity.type
_entity.pdbx_description
1 polymer ?
#
loop_
_entity_poly.entity_id
_entity_poly.type
_entity_poly.pdbx_seq_one_letter_code
_entity_poly.pdbx_strand_id
1 'polypeptide(L)'
;MSSDGVPVVLFGKLPLVTTPQTEALLPEVDVIHLIESVRTAQAELPLLLSPSPSPSPSPSTTTSPQSKTITPASQKGSNTHRPPTQQRRPLAVIVGGGFTPEEFEELRKLEGSESVPWLRADNSLVPKSEWPPNPVYPGRAAERIKEVLRREGILGRDEADGKMVGVGEVWFY
;
A
#
# COMPACT_ATOMS: atom_id res chain seq x y z
N MET A 1 -9.00 -13.50 3.87
CA MET A 1 -7.91 -14.47 3.64
C MET A 1 -6.61 -13.69 3.72
N SER A 2 -5.82 -13.88 4.77
CA SER A 2 -4.49 -13.27 4.88
C SER A 2 -3.56 -13.98 3.89
N SER A 3 -3.02 -13.28 2.89
CA SER A 3 -2.04 -13.87 1.97
C SER A 3 -0.61 -13.50 2.40
N ASP A 4 0.36 -14.31 1.98
CA ASP A 4 1.79 -13.99 2.10
C ASP A 4 2.29 -13.13 0.92
N GLY A 5 1.38 -12.66 0.05
CA GLY A 5 1.68 -11.78 -1.07
C GLY A 5 2.36 -10.47 -0.65
N VAL A 6 2.89 -9.72 -1.61
CA VAL A 6 3.59 -8.45 -1.35
C VAL A 6 2.66 -7.50 -0.58
N PRO A 7 3.04 -7.05 0.64
CA PRO A 7 2.18 -6.20 1.44
C PRO A 7 2.21 -4.77 0.89
N VAL A 8 1.05 -4.20 0.57
CA VAL A 8 0.92 -2.85 -0.01
C VAL A 8 -0.17 -2.04 0.69
N VAL A 9 -0.01 -0.71 0.69
CA VAL A 9 -1.09 0.23 1.01
C VAL A 9 -1.83 0.59 -0.27
N LEU A 10 -3.16 0.59 -0.24
CA LEU A 10 -3.99 1.02 -1.37
C LEU A 10 -4.76 2.29 -1.03
N PHE A 11 -4.62 3.30 -1.88
CA PHE A 11 -5.42 4.51 -1.89
C PHE A 11 -6.53 4.40 -2.93
N GLY A 12 -7.78 4.33 -2.48
CA GLY A 12 -8.92 4.24 -3.39
C GLY A 12 -10.21 4.77 -2.78
N LYS A 13 -10.90 5.66 -3.51
CA LYS A 13 -12.10 6.37 -3.03
C LYS A 13 -13.41 5.62 -3.27
N LEU A 14 -13.43 4.65 -4.18
CA LEU A 14 -14.65 3.99 -4.64
C LEU A 14 -14.68 2.52 -4.18
N PRO A 15 -15.54 2.16 -3.22
CA PRO A 15 -15.69 0.77 -2.77
C PRO A 15 -16.04 -0.21 -3.89
N LEU A 16 -16.82 0.23 -4.90
CA LEU A 16 -17.18 -0.61 -6.06
C LEU A 16 -15.93 -1.05 -6.84
N VAL A 17 -14.85 -0.28 -6.79
CA VAL A 17 -13.57 -0.60 -7.43
C VAL A 17 -12.64 -1.31 -6.46
N THR A 18 -12.46 -0.76 -5.26
CA THR A 18 -11.42 -1.23 -4.35
C THR A 18 -11.68 -2.64 -3.83
N THR A 19 -12.93 -3.02 -3.57
CA THR A 19 -13.25 -4.39 -3.13
C THR A 19 -12.84 -5.44 -4.17
N PRO A 20 -13.37 -5.45 -5.41
CA PRO A 20 -12.95 -6.43 -6.42
C PRO A 20 -11.49 -6.27 -6.83
N GLN A 21 -10.90 -5.07 -6.76
CA GLN A 21 -9.48 -4.88 -7.04
C GLN A 21 -8.60 -5.58 -5.99
N THR A 22 -8.95 -5.47 -4.70
CA THR A 22 -8.21 -6.17 -3.63
C THR A 22 -8.27 -7.68 -3.76
N GLU A 23 -9.41 -8.22 -4.22
CA GLU A 23 -9.56 -9.65 -4.50
C GLU A 23 -8.72 -10.08 -5.71
N ALA A 24 -8.73 -9.28 -6.79
CA ALA A 24 -7.96 -9.55 -8.01
C ALA A 24 -6.43 -9.45 -7.81
N LEU A 25 -5.99 -8.71 -6.78
CA LEU A 25 -4.58 -8.60 -6.40
C LEU A 25 -4.03 -9.88 -5.75
N LEU A 26 -4.89 -10.68 -5.13
CA LEU A 26 -4.50 -11.95 -4.52
C LEU A 26 -4.10 -13.01 -5.59
N PRO A 27 -3.32 -14.03 -5.21
CA PRO A 27 -2.58 -14.15 -3.94
C PRO A 27 -1.25 -13.39 -3.92
N GLU A 28 -0.84 -12.83 -5.05
CA GLU A 28 0.48 -12.22 -5.27
C GLU A 28 0.72 -10.94 -4.48
N VAL A 29 -0.33 -10.14 -4.27
CA VAL A 29 -0.27 -8.84 -3.61
C VAL A 29 -1.31 -8.81 -2.49
N ASP A 30 -0.87 -8.48 -1.27
CA ASP A 30 -1.68 -8.37 -0.07
C ASP A 30 -1.95 -6.89 0.22
N VAL A 31 -3.19 -6.43 0.04
CA VAL A 31 -3.56 -5.08 0.48
C VAL A 31 -3.71 -5.10 1.99
N ILE A 32 -2.67 -4.64 2.68
CA ILE A 32 -2.61 -4.68 4.15
C ILE A 32 -3.40 -3.55 4.79
N HIS A 33 -3.56 -2.43 4.08
CA HIS A 33 -4.18 -1.21 4.60
C HIS A 33 -4.81 -0.40 3.46
N LEU A 34 -6.09 -0.03 3.59
CA LEU A 34 -6.80 0.74 2.58
C LEU A 34 -7.17 2.13 3.09
N ILE A 35 -6.78 3.17 2.35
CA ILE A 35 -6.99 4.57 2.69
C ILE A 35 -7.91 5.22 1.64
N GLU A 36 -8.98 5.86 2.09
CA GLU A 36 -10.02 6.39 1.20
C GLU A 36 -9.94 7.92 1.02
N SER A 37 -9.07 8.63 1.77
CA SER A 37 -8.92 10.09 1.68
C SER A 37 -7.53 10.59 2.07
N VAL A 38 -7.15 11.77 1.59
CA VAL A 38 -5.89 12.44 1.97
C VAL A 38 -5.86 12.76 3.47
N ARG A 39 -6.99 13.19 4.04
CA ARG A 39 -7.10 13.47 5.48
C ARG A 39 -6.80 12.23 6.33
N THR A 40 -7.35 11.08 5.95
CA THR A 40 -7.07 9.80 6.62
C THR A 40 -5.60 9.43 6.47
N ALA A 41 -5.03 9.66 5.28
CA ALA A 41 -3.62 9.40 5.01
C ALA A 41 -2.67 10.18 5.91
N GLN A 42 -2.96 11.46 6.18
CA GLN A 42 -2.16 12.30 7.08
C GLN A 42 -2.05 11.69 8.48
N ALA A 43 -3.09 11.00 8.96
CA ALA A 43 -3.10 10.37 10.27
C ALA A 43 -2.46 8.97 10.28
N GLU A 44 -2.63 8.20 9.19
CA GLU A 44 -2.31 6.77 9.17
C GLU A 44 -1.00 6.45 8.45
N LEU A 45 -0.72 7.12 7.32
CA LEU A 45 0.42 6.78 6.47
C LEU A 45 1.77 6.97 7.17
N PRO A 46 2.03 8.08 7.89
CA PRO A 46 3.28 8.23 8.63
C PRO A 46 3.52 7.09 9.63
N LEU A 47 2.47 6.61 10.29
CA LEU A 47 2.58 5.52 11.26
C LEU A 47 2.93 4.18 10.59
N LEU A 48 2.42 3.95 9.38
CA LEU A 48 2.69 2.72 8.61
C LEU A 48 4.10 2.69 8.00
N LEU A 49 4.58 3.85 7.57
CA LEU A 49 5.88 4.02 6.90
C LEU A 49 7.03 4.34 7.87
N SER A 50 6.72 4.70 9.12
CA SER A 50 7.73 4.93 10.14
C SER A 50 8.57 3.66 10.37
N PRO A 51 9.91 3.79 10.41
CA PRO A 51 10.76 2.68 10.81
C PRO A 51 10.36 2.23 12.22
N SER A 52 10.10 0.93 12.38
CA SER A 52 9.98 0.36 13.73
C SER A 52 11.28 0.64 14.48
N PRO A 53 11.26 0.95 15.79
CA PRO A 53 12.49 0.93 16.58
C PRO A 53 13.12 -0.45 16.38
N SER A 54 14.29 -0.46 15.73
CA SER A 54 15.10 -1.65 15.55
C SER A 54 15.32 -2.31 16.92
N PRO A 55 15.26 -3.64 17.03
CA PRO A 55 15.71 -4.33 18.23
C PRO A 55 17.24 -4.19 18.32
N SER A 56 17.72 -3.01 18.71
CA SER A 56 19.09 -2.84 19.16
C SER A 56 19.21 -3.49 20.54
N PRO A 57 20.19 -4.36 20.79
CA PRO A 57 20.41 -4.96 22.10
C PRO A 57 21.05 -3.94 23.05
N SER A 58 20.28 -2.96 23.51
CA SER A 58 20.67 -2.10 24.63
C SER A 58 19.82 -2.44 25.84
N PRO A 59 20.39 -3.06 26.88
CA PRO A 59 19.66 -3.37 28.09
C PRO A 59 19.64 -2.12 28.96
N SER A 60 18.63 -1.25 28.83
CA SER A 60 18.32 -0.24 29.84
C SER A 60 16.94 0.36 29.62
N THR A 61 16.22 0.50 30.73
CA THR A 61 14.93 1.19 30.96
C THR A 61 13.64 0.53 30.45
N THR A 62 12.96 -0.05 31.43
CA THR A 62 11.54 -0.37 31.54
C THR A 62 10.64 0.71 30.93
N THR A 63 10.27 0.57 29.68
CA THR A 63 9.01 1.06 29.11
C THR A 63 8.69 0.11 27.98
N SER A 64 7.67 -0.73 28.17
CA SER A 64 7.17 -1.63 27.13
C SER A 64 7.03 -0.83 25.83
N PRO A 65 7.62 -1.26 24.70
CA PRO A 65 7.29 -0.65 23.42
C PRO A 65 5.81 -0.93 23.21
N GLN A 66 4.97 0.09 23.36
CA GLN A 66 3.60 0.02 22.88
C GLN A 66 3.72 -0.23 21.38
N SER A 67 3.60 -1.49 20.98
CA SER A 67 3.39 -1.89 19.60
C SER A 67 2.10 -1.19 19.17
N LYS A 68 2.24 -0.01 18.59
CA LYS A 68 1.13 0.86 18.22
C LYS A 68 0.43 0.18 17.06
N THR A 69 -0.66 -0.53 17.36
CA THR A 69 -1.57 -1.08 16.34
C THR A 69 -2.08 0.07 15.49
N ILE A 70 -1.93 -0.04 14.18
CA ILE A 70 -2.54 0.91 13.26
C ILE A 70 -3.71 0.18 12.62
N THR A 71 -4.93 0.59 12.98
CA THR A 71 -6.16 0.08 12.38
C THR A 71 -6.64 1.11 11.37
N PRO A 72 -6.86 0.73 10.09
CA PRO A 72 -7.40 1.64 9.09
C PRO A 72 -8.77 2.16 9.50
N ALA A 73 -9.02 3.46 9.31
CA ALA A 73 -10.36 4.04 9.46
C ALA A 73 -11.40 3.39 8.53
N SER A 74 -10.94 2.88 7.38
CA SER A 74 -11.78 2.11 6.44
C SER A 74 -12.17 0.72 6.97
N GLN A 75 -11.49 0.23 8.01
CA GLN A 75 -11.56 -1.15 8.52
C GLN A 75 -11.23 -2.22 7.46
N LYS A 76 -10.58 -1.82 6.35
CA LYS A 76 -10.22 -2.70 5.23
C LYS A 76 -8.71 -2.89 5.14
N GLY A 77 -8.31 -4.11 4.81
CA GLY A 77 -6.93 -4.54 4.65
C GLY A 77 -6.59 -5.72 5.56
N SER A 78 -5.60 -6.52 5.20
CA SER A 78 -5.31 -7.74 5.97
C SER A 78 -4.74 -7.48 7.37
N ASN A 79 -4.14 -6.31 7.63
CA ASN A 79 -3.62 -5.96 8.96
C ASN A 79 -4.71 -5.77 10.03
N THR A 80 -5.97 -5.56 9.66
CA THR A 80 -7.09 -5.47 10.63
C THR A 80 -7.38 -6.80 11.31
N HIS A 81 -6.99 -7.91 10.67
CA HIS A 81 -7.21 -9.26 11.16
C HIS A 81 -5.95 -9.85 11.81
N ARG A 82 -4.85 -9.08 11.89
CA ARG A 82 -3.57 -9.52 12.45
C ARG A 82 -3.37 -8.88 13.83
N PRO A 83 -2.84 -9.62 14.83
CA PRO A 83 -2.44 -9.01 16.08
C PRO A 83 -1.30 -8.00 15.84
N PRO A 84 -1.08 -7.03 16.74
CA PRO A 84 -0.12 -5.93 16.52
C PRO A 84 1.31 -6.41 16.24
N THR A 85 1.69 -7.52 16.86
CA THR A 85 2.99 -8.19 16.69
C THR A 85 3.18 -8.87 15.34
N GLN A 86 2.10 -9.07 14.57
CA GLN A 86 2.11 -9.71 13.25
C GLN A 86 1.63 -8.78 12.13
N GLN A 87 1.37 -7.50 12.42
CA GLN A 87 1.05 -6.53 11.37
C GLN A 87 2.24 -6.37 10.44
N ARG A 88 1.99 -6.51 9.14
CA ARG A 88 3.03 -6.39 8.11
C ARG A 88 3.26 -4.92 7.78
N ARG A 89 4.48 -4.59 7.37
CA ARG A 89 4.84 -3.27 6.84
C ARG A 89 4.64 -3.26 5.33
N PRO A 90 4.21 -2.13 4.74
CA PRO A 90 4.08 -2.05 3.30
C PRO A 90 5.44 -2.01 2.62
N LEU A 91 5.54 -2.67 1.46
CA LEU A 91 6.68 -2.59 0.56
C LEU A 91 6.45 -1.60 -0.60
N ALA A 92 5.20 -1.21 -0.84
CA ALA A 92 4.83 -0.21 -1.82
C ALA A 92 3.52 0.50 -1.44
N VAL A 93 3.31 1.69 -1.98
CA VAL A 93 2.06 2.44 -1.90
C VAL A 93 1.42 2.51 -3.28
N ILE A 94 0.13 2.19 -3.40
CA ILE A 94 -0.62 2.26 -4.66
C ILE A 94 -1.65 3.39 -4.55
N VAL A 95 -1.71 4.26 -5.55
CA VAL A 95 -2.67 5.37 -5.65
C VAL A 95 -3.56 5.19 -6.87
N GLY A 96 -4.86 5.06 -6.63
CA GLY A 96 -5.88 4.92 -7.67
C GLY A 96 -6.15 6.23 -8.44
N GLY A 97 -6.68 6.11 -9.66
CA GLY A 97 -6.90 7.23 -10.58
C GLY A 97 -7.94 8.28 -10.17
N GLY A 98 -8.62 8.07 -9.03
CA GLY A 98 -9.56 9.03 -8.44
C GLY A 98 -8.91 10.11 -7.56
N PHE A 99 -7.58 10.05 -7.36
CA PHE A 99 -6.83 11.09 -6.68
C PHE A 99 -6.26 12.09 -7.70
N THR A 100 -6.44 13.38 -7.45
CA THR A 100 -5.91 14.43 -8.32
C THR A 100 -4.38 14.53 -8.19
N PRO A 101 -3.69 15.17 -9.16
CA PRO A 101 -2.26 15.46 -9.03
C PRO A 101 -1.89 16.21 -7.75
N GLU A 102 -2.70 17.17 -7.33
CA GLU A 102 -2.48 17.97 -6.13
C GLU A 102 -2.62 17.09 -4.88
N GLU A 103 -3.66 16.26 -4.81
CA GLU A 103 -3.83 15.30 -3.72
C GLU A 103 -2.65 14.32 -3.65
N PHE A 104 -2.16 13.83 -4.79
CA PHE A 104 -0.99 12.94 -4.83
C PHE A 104 0.28 13.64 -4.32
N GLU A 105 0.51 14.90 -4.71
CA GLU A 105 1.63 15.68 -4.20
C GLU A 105 1.54 15.91 -2.69
N GLU A 106 0.35 16.15 -2.15
CA GLU A 106 0.14 16.24 -0.71
C GLU A 106 0.49 14.93 0.00
N LEU A 107 0.09 13.78 -0.57
CA LEU A 107 0.45 12.46 -0.04
C LEU A 107 1.97 12.22 -0.06
N ARG A 108 2.66 12.68 -1.12
CA ARG A 108 4.13 12.55 -1.23
C ARG A 108 4.91 13.47 -0.29
N LYS A 109 4.26 14.46 0.36
CA LYS A 109 4.89 15.30 1.38
C LYS A 109 4.79 14.70 2.80
N LEU A 110 4.06 13.60 2.97
CA LEU A 110 3.91 12.95 4.26
C LEU A 110 5.22 12.31 4.72
N GLU A 111 5.43 12.29 6.03
CA GLU A 111 6.59 11.67 6.65
C GLU A 111 6.67 10.18 6.31
N GLY A 112 7.87 9.71 5.98
CA GLY A 112 8.11 8.33 5.56
C GLY A 112 7.69 8.01 4.13
N SER A 113 7.08 8.94 3.37
CA SER A 113 6.69 8.69 1.97
C SER A 113 7.85 8.30 1.05
N GLU A 114 9.08 8.70 1.39
CA GLU A 114 10.28 8.32 0.64
C GLU A 114 10.82 6.93 0.99
N SER A 115 10.30 6.25 2.03
CA SER A 115 10.83 4.95 2.48
C SER A 115 10.42 3.78 1.59
N VAL A 116 9.42 3.98 0.72
CA VAL A 116 8.86 2.95 -0.17
C VAL A 116 8.60 3.53 -1.57
N PRO A 117 8.60 2.69 -2.62
CA PRO A 117 8.13 3.05 -3.95
C PRO A 117 6.62 3.31 -3.99
N TRP A 118 6.21 4.16 -4.92
CA TRP A 118 4.81 4.51 -5.16
C TRP A 118 4.38 4.12 -6.57
N LEU A 119 3.21 3.52 -6.68
CA LEU A 119 2.54 3.22 -7.94
C LEU A 119 1.35 4.16 -8.09
N ARG A 120 1.30 4.93 -9.16
CA ARG A 120 0.22 5.87 -9.45
C ARG A 120 -0.53 5.47 -10.71
N ALA A 121 -1.86 5.44 -10.66
CA ALA A 121 -2.66 5.13 -11.83
C ALA A 121 -2.44 6.19 -12.92
N ASP A 122 -2.20 5.73 -14.15
CA ASP A 122 -2.21 6.56 -15.34
C ASP A 122 -3.55 6.39 -16.07
N ASN A 123 -4.43 7.38 -15.87
CA ASN A 123 -5.75 7.38 -16.49
C ASN A 123 -5.71 7.47 -18.02
N SER A 124 -4.56 7.84 -18.62
CA SER A 124 -4.40 7.83 -20.08
C SER A 124 -4.31 6.41 -20.67
N LEU A 125 -3.93 5.43 -19.85
CA LEU A 125 -3.85 4.01 -20.23
C LEU A 125 -5.20 3.30 -20.19
N VAL A 126 -6.26 3.96 -19.70
CA VAL A 126 -7.60 3.37 -19.55
C VAL A 126 -8.58 4.03 -20.51
N PRO A 127 -9.12 3.27 -21.49
CA PRO A 127 -10.21 3.76 -22.33
C PRO A 127 -11.38 4.23 -21.48
N LYS A 128 -12.02 5.36 -21.84
CA LYS A 128 -13.16 5.90 -21.07
C LYS A 128 -14.34 4.93 -20.98
N SER A 129 -14.53 4.06 -21.97
CA SER A 129 -15.54 2.98 -21.96
C SER A 129 -15.29 1.93 -20.87
N GLU A 130 -14.05 1.83 -20.38
CA GLU A 130 -13.62 0.93 -19.33
C GLU A 130 -13.52 1.62 -17.97
N TRP A 131 -13.85 2.90 -17.85
CA TRP A 131 -13.85 3.58 -16.55
C TRP A 131 -14.93 2.98 -15.61
N PRO A 132 -14.75 3.09 -14.28
CA PRO A 132 -15.79 2.77 -13.33
C PRO A 132 -17.12 3.47 -13.71
N PRO A 133 -18.27 2.76 -13.64
CA PRO A 133 -18.49 1.51 -12.93
C PRO A 133 -18.29 0.23 -13.75
N ASN A 134 -17.54 0.26 -14.86
CA ASN A 134 -17.31 -0.93 -15.68
C ASN A 134 -16.68 -2.08 -14.83
N PRO A 135 -17.30 -3.28 -14.80
CA PRO A 135 -16.86 -4.38 -13.94
C PRO A 135 -15.50 -4.98 -14.32
N VAL A 136 -14.99 -4.71 -15.52
CA VAL A 136 -13.67 -5.18 -15.97
C VAL A 136 -12.54 -4.32 -15.39
N TYR A 137 -12.82 -3.06 -15.04
CA TYR A 137 -11.84 -2.11 -14.56
C TYR A 137 -10.99 -2.60 -13.37
N PRO A 138 -11.58 -3.14 -12.29
CA PRO A 138 -10.81 -3.52 -11.10
C PRO A 138 -9.78 -4.61 -11.40
N GLY A 139 -10.14 -5.59 -12.23
CA GLY A 139 -9.25 -6.66 -12.66
C GLY A 139 -8.09 -6.13 -13.52
N ARG A 140 -8.38 -5.27 -14.50
CA ARG A 140 -7.34 -4.65 -15.34
C ARG A 140 -6.38 -3.77 -14.54
N ALA A 141 -6.90 -2.99 -13.59
CA ALA A 141 -6.07 -2.20 -12.71
C ALA A 141 -5.15 -3.11 -11.85
N ALA A 142 -5.67 -4.22 -11.33
CA ALA A 142 -4.87 -5.19 -10.58
C ALA A 142 -3.79 -5.85 -11.45
N GLU A 143 -4.08 -6.21 -12.70
CA GLU A 143 -3.10 -6.76 -13.65
C GLU A 143 -1.92 -5.79 -13.87
N ARG A 144 -2.22 -4.51 -14.15
CA ARG A 144 -1.17 -3.49 -14.37
C ARG A 144 -0.33 -3.25 -13.12
N ILE A 145 -0.94 -3.23 -11.93
CA ILE A 145 -0.21 -3.16 -10.65
C ILE A 145 0.76 -4.33 -10.53
N LYS A 146 0.29 -5.57 -10.75
CA LYS A 146 1.12 -6.78 -10.65
C LYS A 146 2.27 -6.74 -11.67
N GLU A 147 2.02 -6.24 -12.88
CA GLU A 147 3.04 -6.09 -13.91
C GLU A 147 4.13 -5.12 -13.48
N VAL A 148 3.77 -3.93 -12.99
CA VAL A 148 4.76 -2.95 -12.48
C VAL A 148 5.53 -3.53 -11.30
N LEU A 149 4.86 -4.10 -10.29
CA LEU A 149 5.55 -4.69 -9.13
C LEU A 149 6.52 -5.80 -9.54
N ARG A 150 6.19 -6.59 -10.57
CA ARG A 150 7.07 -7.65 -11.09
C ARG A 150 8.24 -7.06 -11.88
N ARG A 151 7.97 -6.08 -12.76
CA ARG A 151 8.98 -5.40 -13.58
C ARG A 151 10.06 -4.76 -12.72
N GLU A 152 9.63 -4.12 -11.64
CA GLU A 152 10.51 -3.39 -10.71
C GLU A 152 11.07 -4.29 -9.59
N GLY A 153 10.80 -5.60 -9.63
CA GLY A 153 11.40 -6.57 -8.72
C GLY A 153 10.89 -6.54 -7.28
N ILE A 154 9.71 -5.97 -7.02
CA ILE A 154 9.02 -6.08 -5.73
C ILE A 154 8.28 -7.43 -5.63
N LEU A 155 7.59 -7.81 -6.70
CA LEU A 155 6.89 -9.08 -6.80
C LEU A 155 7.80 -10.13 -7.45
N GLY A 156 7.94 -11.30 -6.81
CA GLY A 156 8.80 -12.39 -7.28
C GLY A 156 10.24 -12.34 -6.76
N ARG A 157 10.51 -11.51 -5.75
CA ARG A 157 11.82 -11.43 -5.08
C ARG A 157 11.95 -12.46 -3.97
N ASP A 158 13.15 -13.03 -3.81
CA ASP A 158 13.52 -13.77 -2.60
C ASP A 158 13.69 -12.79 -1.42
N GLU A 159 12.98 -13.04 -0.30
CA GLU A 159 13.03 -12.21 0.92
C GLU A 159 14.46 -12.02 1.48
N ALA A 160 15.40 -12.90 1.12
CA ALA A 160 16.78 -12.92 1.60
C ALA A 160 17.61 -11.67 1.21
N ASP A 161 17.16 -10.92 0.21
CA ASP A 161 17.97 -9.89 -0.43
C ASP A 161 17.87 -8.51 0.27
N GLY A 162 16.96 -8.37 1.26
CA GLY A 162 16.96 -7.37 2.36
C GLY A 162 16.92 -5.86 2.02
N LYS A 163 17.18 -5.47 0.78
CA LYS A 163 17.34 -4.06 0.35
C LYS A 163 16.10 -3.57 -0.37
N MET A 164 15.38 -2.59 0.16
CA MET A 164 14.21 -2.00 -0.51
C MET A 164 14.54 -1.53 -1.94
N VAL A 165 13.65 -1.81 -2.90
CA VAL A 165 13.78 -1.43 -4.33
C VAL A 165 12.90 -0.21 -4.60
N GLY A 166 13.37 0.71 -5.45
CA GLY A 166 12.57 1.87 -5.87
C GLY A 166 12.25 2.86 -4.75
N VAL A 167 13.06 2.90 -3.68
CA VAL A 167 12.85 3.81 -2.55
C VAL A 167 12.75 5.26 -3.05
N GLY A 168 11.60 5.90 -2.78
CA GLY A 168 11.30 7.27 -3.21
C GLY A 168 10.86 7.42 -4.67
N GLU A 169 10.91 6.35 -5.48
CA GLU A 169 10.49 6.36 -6.87
C GLU A 169 8.96 6.36 -7.01
N VAL A 170 8.50 6.88 -8.16
CA VAL A 170 7.09 6.87 -8.55
C VAL A 170 6.99 6.22 -9.92
N TRP A 171 6.23 5.14 -9.99
CA TRP A 171 5.93 4.43 -11.23
C TRP A 171 4.46 4.57 -11.58
N PHE A 172 4.16 4.43 -12.87
CA PHE A 172 2.80 4.52 -13.38
C PHE A 172 2.31 3.15 -13.83
N TYR A 173 1.03 2.87 -13.58
CA TYR A 173 0.34 1.64 -13.97
C TYR A 173 -1.01 1.94 -14.62
#